data_AF-A0A1F8XR11-F1
#
_entry.id   AF-A0A1F8XR11-F1
#
_cell.length_a   1.000
_cell.length_b   1.000
_cell.length_c   1.000
_cell.angle_alpha   90.00
_cell.angle_beta   90.00
_cell.angle_gamma   90.00
#
_symmetry.space_group_name_H-M   'P 1'
#
loop_
_entity.id
_entity.type
_entity.pdbx_description
1 polymer ?
#
loop_
_entity_poly.entity_id
_entity_poly.type
_entity_poly.pdbx_seq_one_letter_code
_entity_poly.pdbx_strand_id
1 'polypeptide(L)'
;MKTNIPIILSVLLLTAASYVFSQWTSYHNFEDKCLDCHITVPQKGDAPQAFTKDITIMCTGCHKDSKELSHPVDMKPSMKVPSGFPLDWKDEITCITCHTVHDNGHGDFHMRSKASGEGLCTLCHADLEAEMHKISVGTAHVSSSTGTKYIADDLGTVLDELSIKCLACHDATIAKDTLVESSIDIFHNANSIGVSHPIGVSYAETKRKYMGAYRDVSELSSAIKLFGGLVGCGSCHNPYSKQHSELVMSNEKSALCLACHVK
;
A
#
# COMPACT_ATOMS: atom_id res chain seq x y z
N MET A 1 9.47 -22.89 -55.46
CA MET A 1 9.23 -22.95 -54.00
C MET A 1 9.59 -21.60 -53.38
N LYS A 2 8.61 -20.72 -53.16
CA LYS A 2 8.82 -19.45 -52.44
C LYS A 2 8.66 -19.75 -50.95
N THR A 3 9.74 -19.65 -50.20
CA THR A 3 9.81 -19.97 -48.77
C THR A 3 9.20 -18.83 -47.94
N ASN A 4 8.12 -19.15 -47.21
CA ASN A 4 7.37 -18.27 -46.29
C ASN A 4 8.14 -17.93 -45.01
N ILE A 5 9.39 -17.49 -45.14
CA ILE A 5 10.28 -17.11 -44.03
C ILE A 5 9.76 -15.89 -43.22
N PRO A 6 9.17 -14.82 -43.81
CA PRO A 6 8.79 -13.65 -43.02
C PRO A 6 7.58 -13.90 -42.10
N ILE A 7 6.68 -14.81 -42.48
CA ILE A 7 5.49 -15.14 -41.67
C ILE A 7 5.89 -15.92 -40.41
N ILE A 8 6.85 -16.84 -40.54
CA ILE A 8 7.32 -17.68 -39.41
C ILE A 8 8.03 -16.82 -38.35
N LEU A 9 8.86 -15.85 -38.76
CA LEU A 9 9.52 -14.92 -37.82
C LEU A 9 8.51 -14.03 -37.08
N SER A 10 7.47 -13.57 -37.79
CA SER A 10 6.42 -12.72 -37.22
C SER A 10 5.64 -13.46 -36.13
N VAL A 11 5.28 -14.72 -36.40
CA VAL A 11 4.56 -15.58 -35.45
C VAL A 11 5.44 -15.91 -34.24
N LEU A 12 6.73 -16.22 -34.43
CA LEU A 12 7.68 -16.47 -33.34
C LEU A 12 7.84 -15.24 -32.42
N LEU A 13 7.99 -14.04 -32.99
CA LEU A 13 8.10 -12.79 -32.24
C LEU A 13 6.81 -12.46 -31.46
N LEU A 14 5.64 -12.69 -32.07
CA LEU A 14 4.36 -12.54 -31.39
C LEU A 14 4.20 -13.54 -30.24
N THR A 15 4.56 -14.81 -30.43
CA THR A 15 4.50 -15.82 -29.35
C THR A 15 5.49 -15.53 -28.22
N ALA A 16 6.70 -15.05 -28.54
CA ALA A 16 7.68 -14.65 -27.54
C ALA A 16 7.23 -13.40 -26.76
N ALA A 17 6.65 -12.41 -27.44
CA ALA A 17 6.08 -11.23 -26.79
C ALA A 17 4.89 -11.60 -25.88
N SER A 18 4.01 -12.51 -26.30
CA SER A 18 2.94 -13.04 -25.46
C SER A 18 3.47 -13.80 -24.24
N TYR A 19 4.58 -14.55 -24.38
CA TYR A 19 5.22 -15.25 -23.27
C TYR A 19 5.87 -14.31 -22.24
N VAL A 20 6.38 -13.16 -22.68
CA VAL A 20 6.97 -12.12 -21.81
C VAL A 20 5.87 -11.30 -21.11
N PHE A 21 4.75 -11.01 -21.77
CA PHE A 21 3.62 -10.30 -21.16
C PHE A 21 2.77 -11.17 -20.22
N SER A 22 2.73 -12.50 -20.42
CA SER A 22 1.98 -13.44 -19.57
C SER A 22 2.57 -13.65 -18.17
N GLN A 23 3.74 -13.08 -17.86
CA GLN A 23 4.40 -13.32 -16.55
C GLN A 23 3.89 -12.37 -15.45
N TRP A 24 2.93 -11.51 -15.77
CA TRP A 24 2.41 -10.46 -14.89
C TRP A 24 1.05 -10.79 -14.26
N THR A 25 0.69 -12.08 -14.19
CA THR A 25 -0.52 -12.55 -13.49
C THR A 25 -0.09 -13.40 -12.28
N SER A 26 -0.11 -12.80 -11.09
CA SER A 26 0.22 -13.38 -9.76
C SER A 26 1.58 -14.11 -9.64
N TYR A 27 2.59 -13.40 -9.13
CA TYR A 27 4.03 -13.72 -9.18
C TYR A 27 4.58 -14.82 -8.24
N HIS A 28 3.75 -15.51 -7.46
CA HIS A 28 4.25 -16.53 -6.52
C HIS A 28 3.83 -17.94 -6.97
N ASN A 29 4.76 -18.70 -7.58
CA ASN A 29 4.62 -20.15 -7.73
C ASN A 29 5.55 -20.84 -6.71
N PHE A 30 4.92 -21.46 -5.71
CA PHE A 30 5.54 -22.25 -4.64
C PHE A 30 5.34 -23.77 -4.79
N GLU A 31 4.83 -24.24 -5.94
CA GLU A 31 4.80 -25.67 -6.26
C GLU A 31 6.21 -26.25 -6.13
N ASP A 32 6.30 -27.42 -5.49
CA ASP A 32 7.55 -28.15 -5.20
C ASP A 32 8.61 -27.38 -4.37
N LYS A 33 8.26 -26.22 -3.81
CA LYS A 33 9.15 -25.38 -2.97
C LYS A 33 8.74 -25.38 -1.49
N CYS A 34 8.12 -26.46 -1.02
CA CYS A 34 7.59 -26.55 0.33
C CYS A 34 8.62 -26.19 1.41
N LEU A 35 9.88 -26.58 1.20
CA LEU A 35 10.96 -26.40 2.18
C LEU A 35 11.56 -24.98 2.22
N ASP A 36 11.16 -24.10 1.31
CA ASP A 36 11.53 -22.68 1.38
C ASP A 36 10.85 -22.02 2.58
N CYS A 37 9.62 -22.45 2.87
CA CYS A 37 8.80 -21.94 3.95
C CYS A 37 8.72 -22.88 5.15
N HIS A 38 8.65 -24.20 4.92
CA HIS A 38 8.43 -25.20 5.96
C HIS A 38 9.70 -25.97 6.34
N ILE A 39 9.84 -26.32 7.62
CA ILE A 39 10.98 -27.14 8.10
C ILE A 39 10.90 -28.56 7.52
N THR A 40 9.69 -29.07 7.32
CA THR A 40 9.40 -30.37 6.72
C THR A 40 8.23 -30.23 5.74
N VAL A 41 8.15 -31.11 4.73
CA VAL A 41 7.01 -31.13 3.79
C VAL A 41 5.73 -31.46 4.56
N PRO A 42 4.76 -30.53 4.68
CA PRO A 42 3.57 -30.75 5.51
C PRO A 42 2.63 -31.80 4.90
N GLN A 43 2.07 -32.67 5.75
CA GLN A 43 1.01 -33.62 5.39
C GLN A 43 -0.36 -33.11 5.84
N LYS A 44 -1.42 -33.62 5.21
CA LYS A 44 -2.79 -33.27 5.56
C LYS A 44 -3.09 -33.74 7.00
N GLY A 45 -3.30 -32.79 7.91
CA GLY A 45 -3.59 -33.06 9.32
C GLY A 45 -2.43 -32.74 10.27
N ASP A 46 -1.28 -32.33 9.76
CA ASP A 46 -0.16 -31.87 10.60
C ASP A 46 -0.51 -30.55 11.30
N ALA A 47 -0.15 -30.44 12.58
CA ALA A 47 -0.38 -29.26 13.42
C ALA A 47 0.89 -28.87 14.17
N PRO A 48 1.17 -27.56 14.34
CA PRO A 48 1.10 -26.49 13.34
C PRO A 48 2.24 -26.63 12.31
N GLN A 49 2.04 -26.11 11.10
CA GLN A 49 3.04 -26.16 10.02
C GLN A 49 4.30 -25.40 10.46
N ALA A 50 5.34 -26.13 10.85
CA ALA A 50 6.58 -25.53 11.34
C ALA A 50 7.25 -24.74 10.20
N PHE A 51 7.47 -23.46 10.41
CA PHE A 51 8.12 -22.57 9.44
C PHE A 51 9.62 -22.49 9.69
N THR A 52 10.40 -22.33 8.62
CA THR A 52 11.86 -22.20 8.71
C THR A 52 12.31 -20.93 9.43
N LYS A 53 11.44 -19.90 9.47
CA LYS A 53 11.65 -18.59 10.09
C LYS A 53 10.30 -18.00 10.53
N ASP A 54 10.34 -16.89 11.29
CA ASP A 54 9.14 -16.09 11.51
C ASP A 54 8.50 -15.67 10.18
N ILE A 55 7.18 -15.85 10.08
CA ILE A 55 6.41 -15.65 8.84
C ILE A 55 6.65 -14.26 8.27
N THR A 56 6.61 -13.24 9.12
CA THR A 56 6.77 -11.87 8.67
C THR A 56 8.18 -11.58 8.15
N ILE A 57 9.22 -12.17 8.74
CA ILE A 57 10.60 -12.06 8.23
C ILE A 57 10.69 -12.69 6.84
N MET A 58 10.05 -13.84 6.64
CA MET A 58 10.01 -14.52 5.35
C MET A 58 9.34 -13.67 4.27
N CYS A 59 8.19 -13.07 4.56
CA CYS A 59 7.46 -12.23 3.60
C CYS A 59 8.22 -10.92 3.29
N THR A 60 8.72 -10.25 4.32
CA THR A 60 9.42 -8.95 4.17
C THR A 60 10.79 -9.06 3.51
N GLY A 61 11.35 -10.27 3.40
CA GLY A 61 12.56 -10.51 2.59
C GLY A 61 12.41 -10.05 1.14
N CYS A 62 11.19 -10.17 0.59
CA CYS A 62 10.85 -9.65 -0.75
C CYS A 62 9.88 -8.46 -0.68
N HIS A 63 8.89 -8.50 0.21
CA HIS A 63 7.86 -7.45 0.37
C HIS A 63 8.29 -6.39 1.40
N LYS A 64 9.41 -5.72 1.15
CA LYS A 64 10.09 -4.87 2.15
C LYS A 64 9.21 -3.77 2.74
N ASP A 65 8.37 -3.16 1.92
CA ASP A 65 7.53 -2.03 2.34
C ASP A 65 6.19 -2.49 2.96
N SER A 66 5.92 -3.80 3.01
CA SER A 66 4.61 -4.31 3.44
C SER A 66 4.32 -4.01 4.91
N LYS A 67 5.33 -4.02 5.80
CA LYS A 67 5.17 -3.64 7.21
C LYS A 67 4.71 -2.20 7.41
N GLU A 68 5.07 -1.32 6.48
CA GLU A 68 4.80 0.12 6.58
C GLU A 68 3.47 0.49 5.91
N LEU A 69 2.98 -0.34 4.97
CA LEU A 69 1.86 -0.01 4.10
C LEU A 69 0.67 -0.98 4.20
N SER A 70 0.74 -1.95 5.12
CA SER A 70 -0.31 -2.94 5.36
C SER A 70 -0.80 -2.87 6.81
N HIS A 71 -1.87 -3.61 7.08
CA HIS A 71 -2.36 -3.79 8.44
C HIS A 71 -1.23 -4.32 9.32
N PRO A 72 -1.12 -3.85 10.58
CA PRO A 72 -0.11 -4.35 11.50
C PRO A 72 -0.15 -5.88 11.63
N VAL A 73 1.04 -6.48 11.67
CA VAL A 73 1.31 -7.91 11.82
C VAL A 73 2.26 -8.12 13.00
N ASP A 74 2.49 -9.37 13.40
CA ASP A 74 3.25 -9.74 14.61
C ASP A 74 2.56 -9.19 15.87
N MET A 75 1.22 -9.25 15.90
CA MET A 75 0.40 -8.71 16.98
C MET A 75 -0.61 -9.74 17.50
N LYS A 76 -0.67 -9.90 18.83
CA LYS A 76 -1.66 -10.75 19.47
C LYS A 76 -3.04 -10.06 19.45
N PRO A 77 -4.08 -10.65 18.85
CA PRO A 77 -5.41 -10.05 18.81
C PRO A 77 -6.02 -10.03 20.21
N SER A 78 -6.70 -8.93 20.55
CA SER A 78 -7.47 -8.79 21.80
C SER A 78 -8.87 -9.40 21.73
N MET A 79 -9.25 -9.89 20.55
CA MET A 79 -10.58 -10.37 20.20
C MET A 79 -10.51 -11.82 19.72
N LYS A 80 -11.67 -12.49 19.64
CA LYS A 80 -11.75 -13.85 19.09
C LYS A 80 -11.67 -13.83 17.57
N VAL A 81 -10.53 -14.23 17.03
CA VAL A 81 -10.31 -14.30 15.57
C VAL A 81 -11.23 -15.36 14.94
N PRO A 82 -11.91 -15.05 13.81
CA PRO A 82 -12.78 -16.01 13.13
C PRO A 82 -12.01 -17.24 12.64
N SER A 83 -12.66 -18.41 12.60
CA SER A 83 -12.03 -19.69 12.29
C SER A 83 -11.39 -19.81 10.89
N GLY A 84 -11.70 -18.90 9.97
CA GLY A 84 -11.08 -18.82 8.64
C GLY A 84 -9.74 -18.09 8.59
N PHE A 85 -9.32 -17.47 9.69
CA PHE A 85 -8.13 -16.62 9.77
C PHE A 85 -7.15 -17.23 10.79
N PRO A 86 -6.15 -18.00 10.33
CA PRO A 86 -5.22 -18.67 11.22
C PRO A 86 -4.29 -17.65 11.90
N LEU A 87 -4.06 -17.86 13.18
CA LEU A 87 -2.95 -17.23 13.90
C LEU A 87 -1.70 -18.08 13.73
N ASP A 88 -0.55 -17.46 13.92
CA ASP A 88 0.70 -18.22 13.97
C ASP A 88 0.82 -19.02 15.29
N TRP A 89 1.95 -19.68 15.48
CA TRP A 89 2.21 -20.49 16.67
C TRP A 89 2.34 -19.69 17.97
N LYS A 90 2.43 -18.34 17.91
CA LYS A 90 2.45 -17.43 19.06
C LYS A 90 1.08 -16.83 19.36
N ASP A 91 0.05 -17.25 18.63
CA ASP A 91 -1.28 -16.62 18.58
C ASP A 91 -1.25 -15.18 18.00
N GLU A 92 -0.35 -14.88 17.08
CA GLU A 92 -0.24 -13.55 16.45
C GLU A 92 -0.90 -13.51 15.06
N ILE A 93 -1.49 -12.36 14.73
CA ILE A 93 -1.90 -12.03 13.37
C ILE A 93 -0.64 -11.78 12.55
N THR A 94 -0.52 -12.46 11.41
CA THR A 94 0.60 -12.35 10.47
C THR A 94 0.09 -12.16 9.05
N CYS A 95 1.00 -12.08 8.07
CA CYS A 95 0.62 -11.96 6.66
C CYS A 95 -0.28 -13.12 6.21
N ILE A 96 -0.03 -14.35 6.67
CA ILE A 96 -0.79 -15.54 6.27
C ILE A 96 -2.15 -15.67 6.98
N THR A 97 -2.44 -14.82 7.96
CA THR A 97 -3.76 -14.74 8.57
C THR A 97 -4.78 -14.27 7.55
N CYS A 98 -4.41 -13.30 6.71
CA CYS A 98 -5.28 -12.73 5.68
C CYS A 98 -4.99 -13.27 4.28
N HIS A 99 -3.72 -13.46 3.93
CA HIS A 99 -3.30 -13.98 2.63
C HIS A 99 -3.09 -15.49 2.69
N THR A 100 -3.46 -16.21 1.64
CA THR A 100 -3.03 -17.59 1.45
C THR A 100 -1.92 -17.63 0.40
N VAL A 101 -0.92 -18.47 0.66
CA VAL A 101 0.23 -18.70 -0.24
C VAL A 101 0.08 -20.00 -1.03
N HIS A 102 -0.98 -20.75 -0.75
CA HIS A 102 -1.37 -21.96 -1.48
C HIS A 102 -2.60 -21.68 -2.33
N ASP A 103 -2.87 -22.56 -3.30
CA ASP A 103 -4.03 -22.48 -4.18
C ASP A 103 -5.34 -22.60 -3.41
N ASN A 104 -5.94 -21.47 -3.05
CA ASN A 104 -7.30 -21.32 -2.51
C ASN A 104 -7.65 -19.86 -2.16
N GLY A 105 -6.88 -18.89 -2.66
CA GLY A 105 -7.10 -17.48 -2.39
C GLY A 105 -8.19 -16.85 -3.26
N HIS A 106 -8.68 -15.70 -2.83
CA HIS A 106 -9.61 -14.86 -3.57
C HIS A 106 -8.95 -13.58 -4.07
N GLY A 107 -9.20 -13.24 -5.35
CA GLY A 107 -8.71 -12.02 -5.98
C GLY A 107 -7.19 -12.01 -6.20
N ASP A 108 -6.68 -10.87 -6.68
CA ASP A 108 -5.28 -10.70 -7.10
C ASP A 108 -4.27 -10.83 -5.95
N PHE A 109 -4.74 -10.64 -4.70
CA PHE A 109 -3.92 -10.70 -3.49
C PHE A 109 -4.04 -12.04 -2.72
N HIS A 110 -4.73 -13.05 -3.29
CA HIS A 110 -4.94 -14.35 -2.65
C HIS A 110 -5.47 -14.25 -1.22
N MET A 111 -6.58 -13.53 -1.04
CA MET A 111 -7.19 -13.35 0.28
C MET A 111 -7.91 -14.63 0.74
N ARG A 112 -7.89 -14.93 2.04
CA ARG A 112 -8.67 -16.04 2.63
C ARG A 112 -10.18 -15.79 2.66
N SER A 113 -10.59 -14.55 2.43
CA SER A 113 -11.99 -14.13 2.38
C SER A 113 -12.31 -13.50 1.03
N LYS A 114 -13.54 -13.73 0.55
CA LYS A 114 -14.09 -12.97 -0.59
C LYS A 114 -14.43 -11.53 -0.20
N ALA A 115 -14.59 -11.27 1.09
CA ALA A 115 -14.82 -9.92 1.59
C ALA A 115 -13.53 -9.10 1.48
N SER A 116 -13.68 -7.82 1.13
CA SER A 116 -12.60 -6.85 0.98
C SER A 116 -13.02 -5.50 1.55
N GLY A 117 -12.06 -4.64 1.89
CA GLY A 117 -12.35 -3.34 2.50
C GLY A 117 -13.17 -3.52 3.78
N GLU A 118 -14.24 -2.74 3.93
CA GLU A 118 -15.09 -2.74 5.13
C GLU A 118 -15.59 -4.13 5.52
N GLY A 119 -16.08 -4.91 4.55
CA GLY A 119 -16.61 -6.25 4.82
C GLY A 119 -15.56 -7.26 5.28
N LEU A 120 -14.28 -7.01 5.02
CA LEU A 120 -13.18 -7.80 5.60
C LEU A 120 -12.89 -7.36 7.03
N CYS A 121 -12.84 -6.05 7.25
CA CYS A 121 -12.51 -5.45 8.55
C CYS A 121 -13.51 -5.88 9.63
N THR A 122 -14.81 -5.93 9.32
CA THR A 122 -15.86 -6.32 10.27
C THR A 122 -15.83 -7.80 10.68
N LEU A 123 -15.09 -8.65 9.96
CA LEU A 123 -14.87 -10.03 10.38
C LEU A 123 -14.07 -10.10 11.68
N CYS A 124 -13.14 -9.17 11.87
CA CYS A 124 -12.39 -9.03 13.09
C CYS A 124 -13.02 -7.94 13.98
N HIS A 125 -13.21 -6.76 13.45
CA HIS A 125 -13.61 -5.60 14.20
C HIS A 125 -15.14 -5.41 14.27
N ALA A 126 -15.87 -6.45 14.69
CA ALA A 126 -17.33 -6.47 14.70
C ALA A 126 -17.97 -5.44 15.65
N ASP A 127 -17.25 -5.02 16.70
CA ASP A 127 -17.73 -4.07 17.71
C ASP A 127 -17.27 -2.62 17.45
N LEU A 128 -16.75 -2.31 16.25
CA LEU A 128 -16.47 -0.92 15.91
C LEU A 128 -17.78 -0.15 15.80
N GLU A 129 -17.88 0.98 16.50
CA GLU A 129 -18.94 1.95 16.26
C GLU A 129 -18.92 2.39 14.79
N ALA A 130 -20.08 2.78 14.24
CA ALA A 130 -20.24 3.14 12.82
C ALA A 130 -19.24 4.23 12.34
N GLU A 131 -18.77 5.09 13.25
CA GLU A 131 -17.82 6.16 12.96
C GLU A 131 -16.36 5.66 12.92
N MET A 132 -16.01 4.61 13.67
CA MET A 132 -14.68 3.99 13.62
C MET A 132 -14.48 3.09 12.38
N HIS A 133 -15.59 2.67 11.75
CA HIS A 133 -15.57 1.91 10.48
C HIS A 133 -14.99 2.73 9.33
N LYS A 134 -15.30 4.04 9.25
CA LYS A 134 -14.74 4.93 8.20
C LYS A 134 -13.22 5.10 8.34
N ILE A 135 -12.76 5.21 9.59
CA ILE A 135 -11.37 5.52 9.97
C ILE A 135 -10.43 4.32 9.75
N SER A 136 -10.87 3.12 10.14
CA SER A 136 -10.00 1.93 10.20
C SER A 136 -9.78 1.28 8.83
N VAL A 137 -10.77 1.35 7.94
CA VAL A 137 -10.78 0.63 6.65
C VAL A 137 -9.87 1.30 5.59
N GLY A 138 -9.84 2.64 5.57
CA GLY A 138 -9.05 3.39 4.59
C GLY A 138 -7.54 3.41 4.89
N THR A 139 -7.21 3.37 6.17
CA THR A 139 -5.86 3.55 6.71
C THR A 139 -5.08 2.23 6.81
N ALA A 140 -5.80 1.10 6.93
CA ALA A 140 -5.23 -0.24 7.07
C ALA A 140 -4.46 -0.77 5.86
N HIS A 141 -4.73 -0.25 4.66
CA HIS A 141 -4.07 -0.69 3.44
C HIS A 141 -3.70 0.50 2.56
N VAL A 142 -2.76 1.30 3.05
CA VAL A 142 -2.17 2.42 2.31
C VAL A 142 -1.66 1.95 0.93
N SER A 143 -1.05 0.76 0.87
CA SER A 143 -0.55 0.15 -0.38
C SER A 143 -1.63 -0.11 -1.43
N SER A 144 -2.88 -0.39 -1.04
CA SER A 144 -3.97 -0.66 -1.98
C SER A 144 -4.55 0.62 -2.61
N SER A 145 -4.12 1.80 -2.16
CA SER A 145 -4.61 3.09 -2.64
C SER A 145 -3.82 3.56 -3.88
N THR A 146 -3.77 2.73 -4.92
CA THR A 146 -2.94 2.98 -6.12
C THR A 146 -3.56 3.94 -7.12
N GLY A 147 -4.85 4.28 -6.96
CA GLY A 147 -5.62 5.08 -7.92
C GLY A 147 -5.75 6.56 -7.54
N THR A 148 -6.01 7.39 -8.55
CA THR A 148 -6.53 8.76 -8.39
C THR A 148 -8.05 8.75 -8.55
N LYS A 149 -8.77 9.49 -7.73
CA LYS A 149 -10.21 9.74 -7.95
C LYS A 149 -10.43 11.23 -8.13
N TYR A 150 -11.21 11.57 -9.14
CA TYR A 150 -11.74 12.93 -9.28
C TYR A 150 -12.81 13.12 -8.21
N ILE A 151 -12.61 14.07 -7.29
CA ILE A 151 -13.67 14.50 -6.39
C ILE A 151 -14.30 15.73 -7.02
N ALA A 152 -15.55 15.58 -7.46
CA ALA A 152 -16.38 16.69 -7.87
C ALA A 152 -16.88 17.43 -6.62
N ASP A 153 -15.98 18.11 -5.92
CA ASP A 153 -16.38 19.19 -5.01
C ASP A 153 -16.38 20.54 -5.75
N ASP A 154 -16.73 21.61 -5.05
CA ASP A 154 -16.81 22.98 -5.56
C ASP A 154 -15.44 23.55 -6.03
N LEU A 155 -14.33 22.83 -5.78
CA LEU A 155 -12.95 23.20 -6.10
C LEU A 155 -12.37 22.41 -7.29
N GLY A 156 -13.03 21.35 -7.78
CA GLY A 156 -12.58 20.59 -8.95
C GLY A 156 -11.21 19.92 -8.81
N THR A 157 -10.86 19.50 -7.59
CA THR A 157 -9.52 18.99 -7.26
C THR A 157 -9.40 17.48 -7.49
N VAL A 158 -8.25 17.05 -8.05
CA VAL A 158 -7.90 15.63 -8.18
C VAL A 158 -7.12 15.19 -6.94
N LEU A 159 -7.58 14.16 -6.25
CA LEU A 159 -6.90 13.58 -5.09
C LEU A 159 -6.58 12.10 -5.34
N ASP A 160 -5.50 11.63 -4.72
CA ASP A 160 -5.25 10.19 -4.65
C ASP A 160 -6.22 9.53 -3.67
N GLU A 161 -6.47 8.24 -3.88
CA GLU A 161 -7.45 7.49 -3.09
C GLU A 161 -7.13 7.49 -1.59
N LEU A 162 -5.85 7.53 -1.21
CA LEU A 162 -5.44 7.56 0.18
C LEU A 162 -5.76 8.92 0.82
N SER A 163 -5.42 10.02 0.16
CA SER A 163 -5.74 11.37 0.65
C SER A 163 -7.25 11.54 0.88
N ILE A 164 -8.09 10.97 0.00
CA ILE A 164 -9.56 10.97 0.17
C ILE A 164 -9.97 10.22 1.44
N LYS A 165 -9.35 9.07 1.71
CA LYS A 165 -9.60 8.28 2.93
C LYS A 165 -9.18 9.05 4.19
N CYS A 166 -8.05 9.76 4.16
CA CYS A 166 -7.61 10.59 5.27
C CYS A 166 -8.57 11.76 5.54
N LEU A 167 -9.00 12.46 4.47
CA LEU A 167 -9.91 13.62 4.56
C LEU A 167 -11.35 13.23 4.93
N ALA A 168 -11.74 11.96 4.82
CA ALA A 168 -13.04 11.50 5.32
C ALA A 168 -13.18 11.65 6.85
N CYS A 169 -12.08 11.92 7.56
CA CYS A 169 -12.07 12.14 9.00
C CYS A 169 -11.37 13.45 9.38
N HIS A 170 -10.32 13.85 8.65
CA HIS A 170 -9.74 15.20 8.74
C HIS A 170 -10.60 16.20 7.95
N ASP A 171 -11.84 16.37 8.41
CA ASP A 171 -12.88 17.21 7.80
C ASP A 171 -13.35 18.34 8.73
N ALA A 172 -12.56 18.64 9.77
CA ALA A 172 -12.88 19.53 10.88
C ALA A 172 -14.08 19.13 11.76
N THR A 173 -14.78 18.03 11.48
CA THR A 173 -15.93 17.57 12.25
C THR A 173 -15.65 16.32 13.08
N ILE A 174 -14.93 15.35 12.51
CA ILE A 174 -14.60 14.06 13.16
C ILE A 174 -13.20 14.08 13.77
N ALA A 175 -12.22 14.65 13.08
CA ALA A 175 -10.86 14.83 13.57
C ALA A 175 -10.42 16.30 13.42
N LYS A 176 -9.47 16.72 14.26
CA LYS A 176 -8.89 18.07 14.14
C LYS A 176 -8.27 18.21 12.75
N ASP A 177 -8.59 19.31 12.08
CA ASP A 177 -7.80 19.75 10.94
C ASP A 177 -6.35 19.91 11.39
N THR A 178 -5.44 19.41 10.56
CA THR A 178 -4.01 19.71 10.68
C THR A 178 -3.76 21.14 10.21
N LEU A 179 -4.25 22.10 10.99
CA LEU A 179 -3.86 23.50 10.90
C LEU A 179 -2.46 23.62 11.50
N VAL A 180 -1.43 23.53 10.67
CA VAL A 180 -0.13 24.13 11.01
C VAL A 180 -0.25 25.59 10.62
N GLU A 181 -0.31 26.49 11.61
CA GLU A 181 -0.07 27.91 11.42
C GLU A 181 1.34 28.07 10.83
N SER A 182 1.44 28.15 9.50
CA SER A 182 2.67 28.58 8.85
C SER A 182 2.70 30.10 8.94
N SER A 183 3.64 30.63 9.72
CA SER A 183 4.02 32.04 9.72
C SER A 183 4.77 32.46 8.44
N ILE A 184 4.76 31.62 7.41
CA ILE A 184 5.49 31.82 6.16
C ILE A 184 4.54 31.60 4.97
N ASP A 185 4.23 32.71 4.32
CA ASP A 185 3.25 32.92 3.23
C ASP A 185 3.68 32.30 1.87
N ILE A 186 4.58 31.30 1.88
CA ILE A 186 5.20 30.77 0.65
C ILE A 186 4.39 29.62 0.04
N PHE A 187 3.57 28.92 0.84
CA PHE A 187 2.74 27.82 0.37
C PHE A 187 1.39 28.36 -0.08
N HIS A 188 1.33 28.79 -1.34
CA HIS A 188 0.09 29.21 -1.97
C HIS A 188 -0.83 28.00 -2.13
N ASN A 189 -1.77 27.84 -1.20
CA ASN A 189 -3.06 27.26 -1.54
C ASN A 189 -4.13 28.23 -1.04
N ALA A 190 -4.65 29.01 -1.98
CA ALA A 190 -5.71 29.95 -1.75
C ALA A 190 -6.94 29.22 -1.20
N ASN A 191 -7.21 29.42 0.10
CA ASN A 191 -8.52 29.24 0.75
C ASN A 191 -9.27 27.93 0.46
N SER A 192 -8.56 26.83 0.19
CA SER A 192 -9.16 25.54 -0.12
C SER A 192 -8.83 24.57 1.01
N ILE A 193 -9.71 24.54 2.01
CA ILE A 193 -9.88 23.54 3.08
C ILE A 193 -8.57 23.08 3.78
N GLY A 194 -8.34 23.56 5.01
CA GLY A 194 -7.75 22.78 6.12
C GLY A 194 -6.35 22.14 6.01
N VAL A 195 -5.62 22.26 4.88
CA VAL A 195 -4.32 21.59 4.70
C VAL A 195 -3.19 22.62 4.52
N SER A 196 -2.21 22.61 5.44
CA SER A 196 -1.04 23.50 5.42
C SER A 196 -0.03 23.22 4.30
N HIS A 197 -0.26 22.20 3.46
CA HIS A 197 0.61 21.84 2.33
C HIS A 197 -0.21 21.28 1.16
N PRO A 198 0.23 21.49 -0.09
CA PRO A 198 -0.54 21.09 -1.26
C PRO A 198 -0.54 19.57 -1.43
N ILE A 199 -1.74 18.98 -1.37
CA ILE A 199 -2.02 17.60 -1.77
C ILE A 199 -2.82 17.61 -3.09
N GLY A 200 -2.82 16.49 -3.81
CA GLY A 200 -3.47 16.41 -5.13
C GLY A 200 -2.62 16.97 -6.27
N VAL A 201 -1.35 17.25 -6.03
CA VAL A 201 -0.44 17.84 -7.02
C VAL A 201 0.29 16.75 -7.80
N SER A 202 0.18 16.77 -9.13
CA SER A 202 0.98 15.89 -9.99
C SER A 202 2.46 16.19 -9.87
N TYR A 203 3.23 15.24 -9.35
CA TYR A 203 4.68 15.41 -9.17
C TYR A 203 5.39 15.54 -10.52
N ALA A 204 5.01 14.70 -11.48
CA ALA A 204 5.58 14.70 -12.83
C ALA A 204 5.31 16.01 -13.57
N GLU A 205 4.09 16.55 -13.48
CA GLU A 205 3.75 17.82 -14.13
C GLU A 205 4.48 18.99 -13.46
N THR A 206 4.50 19.03 -12.13
CA THR A 206 5.18 20.08 -11.36
C THR A 206 6.68 20.08 -11.65
N LYS A 207 7.32 18.91 -11.70
CA LYS A 207 8.73 18.78 -12.09
C LYS A 207 8.99 19.29 -13.50
N ARG A 208 8.11 18.98 -14.47
CA ARG A 208 8.24 19.50 -15.85
C ARG A 208 8.09 21.02 -15.90
N LYS A 209 7.14 21.57 -15.14
CA LYS A 209 6.85 23.01 -15.10
C LYS A 209 7.98 23.80 -14.44
N TYR A 210 8.53 23.28 -13.36
CA TYR A 210 9.60 23.91 -12.58
C TYR A 210 10.89 23.12 -12.70
N MET A 211 11.48 23.16 -13.89
CA MET A 211 12.70 22.43 -14.22
C MET A 211 13.82 22.74 -13.24
N GLY A 212 14.41 21.70 -12.65
CA GLY A 212 15.52 21.82 -11.71
C GLY A 212 15.14 22.11 -10.27
N ALA A 213 13.86 22.35 -9.94
CA ALA A 213 13.40 22.58 -8.57
C ALA A 213 13.05 21.28 -7.81
N TYR A 214 12.88 20.17 -8.55
CA TYR A 214 12.44 18.88 -8.02
C TYR A 214 13.35 17.74 -8.49
N ARG A 215 13.62 16.81 -7.58
CA ARG A 215 14.40 15.59 -7.85
C ARG A 215 13.67 14.65 -8.79
N ASP A 216 14.40 13.75 -9.43
CA ASP A 216 13.78 12.67 -10.20
C ASP A 216 13.02 11.70 -9.30
N VAL A 217 11.91 11.13 -9.81
CA VAL A 217 11.11 10.17 -9.04
C VAL A 217 11.94 8.98 -8.58
N SER A 218 12.91 8.55 -9.39
CA SER A 218 13.86 7.49 -9.07
C SER A 218 14.88 7.87 -7.99
N GLU A 219 15.04 9.16 -7.69
CA GLU A 219 15.95 9.69 -6.68
C GLU A 219 15.25 10.02 -5.36
N LEU A 220 13.92 9.88 -5.31
CA LEU A 220 13.16 10.10 -4.09
C LEU A 220 13.54 9.04 -3.05
N SER A 221 13.48 9.44 -1.78
CA SER A 221 13.54 8.49 -0.67
C SER A 221 12.51 7.39 -0.86
N SER A 222 12.89 6.13 -0.63
CA SER A 222 11.98 4.99 -0.75
C SER A 222 10.78 5.08 0.21
N ALA A 223 10.89 5.89 1.27
CA ALA A 223 9.82 6.19 2.21
C ALA A 223 8.73 7.11 1.62
N ILE A 224 9.07 7.92 0.59
CA ILE A 224 8.11 8.81 -0.06
C ILE A 224 7.40 8.04 -1.18
N LYS A 225 6.07 7.94 -1.06
CA LYS A 225 5.23 7.29 -2.06
C LYS A 225 4.34 8.33 -2.75
N LEU A 226 4.25 8.24 -4.08
CA LEU A 226 3.38 9.08 -4.90
C LEU A 226 2.17 8.26 -5.37
N PHE A 227 1.10 8.27 -4.58
CA PHE A 227 -0.12 7.51 -4.88
C PHE A 227 -0.80 8.11 -6.11
N GLY A 228 -1.02 7.29 -7.14
CA GLY A 228 -1.51 7.79 -8.44
C GLY A 228 -0.60 8.83 -9.11
N GLY A 229 0.68 8.93 -8.71
CA GLY A 229 1.62 9.95 -9.21
C GLY A 229 1.45 11.33 -8.58
N LEU A 230 0.59 11.46 -7.57
CA LEU A 230 0.31 12.71 -6.87
C LEU A 230 1.13 12.81 -5.56
N VAL A 231 1.46 14.04 -5.18
CA VAL A 231 1.83 14.37 -3.80
C VAL A 231 0.53 14.38 -2.99
N GLY A 232 0.44 13.51 -2.00
CA GLY A 232 -0.74 13.33 -1.14
C GLY A 232 -0.37 13.21 0.34
N CYS A 233 -1.37 12.98 1.21
CA CYS A 233 -1.14 12.84 2.65
C CYS A 233 -0.11 11.73 2.94
N GLY A 234 -0.22 10.59 2.25
CA GLY A 234 0.70 9.46 2.40
C GLY A 234 2.11 9.67 1.86
N SER A 235 2.36 10.75 1.11
CA SER A 235 3.72 11.08 0.66
C SER A 235 4.59 11.59 1.81
N CYS A 236 3.96 12.12 2.86
CA CYS A 236 4.63 12.67 4.04
C CYS A 236 4.29 11.91 5.32
N HIS A 237 3.07 11.37 5.43
CA HIS A 237 2.59 10.69 6.63
C HIS A 237 2.42 9.19 6.40
N ASN A 238 2.79 8.42 7.41
CA ASN A 238 2.44 7.02 7.56
C ASN A 238 1.80 6.83 8.95
N PRO A 239 0.51 6.48 9.05
CA PRO A 239 -0.21 6.30 10.32
C PRO A 239 0.40 5.22 11.23
N TYR A 240 1.29 4.38 10.70
CA TYR A 240 2.03 3.36 11.44
C TYR A 240 3.46 3.76 11.78
N SER A 241 3.90 4.95 11.37
CA SER A 241 5.21 5.48 11.69
C SER A 241 5.33 5.82 13.18
N LYS A 242 6.50 5.55 13.74
CA LYS A 242 6.86 5.97 15.11
C LYS A 242 7.54 7.35 15.15
N GLN A 243 7.71 8.00 14.00
CA GLN A 243 8.26 9.35 13.93
C GLN A 243 7.28 10.37 14.49
N HIS A 244 7.79 11.51 14.93
CA HIS A 244 6.94 12.63 15.34
C HIS A 244 5.99 13.04 14.20
N SER A 245 4.71 13.26 14.52
CA SER A 245 3.64 13.54 13.54
C SER A 245 3.50 12.46 12.47
N GLU A 246 3.84 11.21 12.82
CA GLU A 246 3.62 10.04 11.98
C GLU A 246 4.31 10.19 10.61
N LEU A 247 5.45 10.89 10.54
CA LEU A 247 6.12 11.15 9.27
C LEU A 247 6.75 9.88 8.68
N VAL A 248 6.75 9.77 7.34
CA VAL A 248 7.39 8.64 6.62
C VAL A 248 8.90 8.58 6.83
N MET A 249 9.53 9.69 7.24
CA MET A 249 10.95 9.79 7.58
C MET A 249 11.20 10.95 8.55
N SER A 250 12.40 11.02 9.15
CA SER A 250 12.78 12.17 9.98
C SER A 250 12.81 13.46 9.16
N ASN A 251 12.31 14.55 9.74
CA ASN A 251 12.36 15.89 9.15
C ASN A 251 13.48 16.76 9.74
N GLU A 252 14.48 16.16 10.39
CA GLU A 252 15.66 16.89 10.85
C GLU A 252 16.31 17.66 9.69
N LYS A 253 16.62 18.95 9.91
CA LYS A 253 17.19 19.85 8.88
C LYS A 253 16.38 19.90 7.58
N SER A 254 15.06 19.74 7.67
CA SER A 254 14.15 19.73 6.52
C SER A 254 14.39 18.57 5.56
N ALA A 255 14.93 17.44 6.04
CA ALA A 255 15.26 16.29 5.21
C ALA A 255 14.07 15.75 4.41
N LEU A 256 12.85 15.80 4.96
CA LEU A 256 11.64 15.37 4.25
C LEU A 256 11.36 16.28 3.03
N CYS A 257 11.45 17.60 3.19
CA CYS A 257 11.25 18.54 2.09
C CYS A 257 12.33 18.38 1.01
N LEU A 258 13.59 18.26 1.45
CA LEU A 258 14.76 18.13 0.57
C LEU A 258 14.87 16.75 -0.11
N ALA A 259 14.06 15.78 0.32
CA ALA A 259 13.91 14.51 -0.37
C ALA A 259 13.15 14.65 -1.70
N CYS A 260 12.39 15.74 -1.88
CA CYS A 260 11.71 16.07 -3.14
C CYS A 260 12.29 17.31 -3.83
N HIS A 261 12.72 18.31 -3.05
CA HIS A 261 13.17 19.59 -3.57
C HIS A 261 14.69 19.67 -3.75
N VAL A 262 15.10 20.29 -4.84
CA VAL A 262 16.49 20.69 -5.09
C VAL A 262 16.67 22.11 -4.54
N LYS A 263 17.75 22.33 -3.79
CA LYS A 263 18.09 23.61 -3.17
C LYS A 263 18.70 24.58 -4.17
#